data_AF-A0A1I0PGS2-F1
#
_entry.id   AF-A0A1I0PGS2-F1
#
_cell.length_a   1.000
_cell.length_b   1.000
_cell.length_c   1.000
_cell.angle_alpha   90.00
_cell.angle_beta   90.00
_cell.angle_gamma   90.00
#
_symmetry.space_group_name_H-M   'P 1'
#
loop_
_entity.id
_entity.type
_entity.pdbx_description
1 polymer ?
#
loop_
_entity_poly.entity_id
_entity_poly.type
_entity_poly.pdbx_seq_one_letter_code
_entity_poly.pdbx_strand_id
1 'polypeptide(L)'
;MSARDRALSTTADGEESQLTYEAITESPLKRWLLLDGHRVAIAGLLTLGLYAAVVALYVAGLFPIGNAGTVTTLYGSLVGGTLPFITIVLAINQLVLSQELGWTPELRSRFEGMIEFQRDVEDLTESGVSPSSPAAFLDVIVAATADRAERLPDALASDAGDEKRREIERFVAALESDGETVSDALEDAEFGTFEALSAVLGHHQGNYYHAARTFREEWDDAFDELTPLEELIELLGFLAIARQTFKTLYVQHELAVLSRMLLYVGFPTLVGGGLLLVSYPTIAATVSSSTLLLAIAAGGVVLVFLPFMVLLSYALRIATIAARTADFGPFVPRASN
;
A
#
# COMPACT_ATOMS: atom_id res chain seq x y z
N MET A 1 3.22 -8.36 -3.84
CA MET A 1 2.85 -9.56 -4.60
C MET A 1 2.88 -9.18 -6.07
N SER A 2 3.78 -9.78 -6.84
CA SER A 2 3.71 -9.72 -8.31
C SER A 2 2.62 -10.70 -8.75
N ALA A 3 2.06 -10.53 -9.95
CA ALA A 3 1.05 -11.41 -10.56
C ALA A 3 1.47 -12.90 -10.66
N ARG A 4 2.69 -13.26 -10.25
CA ARG A 4 3.26 -14.61 -10.30
C ARG A 4 2.86 -15.58 -9.18
N ASP A 5 2.25 -15.10 -8.09
CA ASP A 5 2.07 -15.92 -6.86
C ASP A 5 0.59 -16.21 -6.51
N ARG A 6 -0.31 -16.51 -7.47
CA ARG A 6 -1.74 -16.81 -7.19
C ARG A 6 -2.23 -18.06 -7.93
N ALA A 7 -2.87 -19.00 -7.22
CA ALA A 7 -3.51 -20.20 -7.79
C ALA A 7 -5.05 -20.11 -7.68
N LEU A 8 -5.77 -20.68 -8.65
CA LEU A 8 -7.24 -20.78 -8.63
C LEU A 8 -7.65 -21.79 -7.54
N SER A 9 -8.63 -21.45 -6.70
CA SER A 9 -9.15 -22.44 -5.74
C SER A 9 -9.91 -23.53 -6.49
N THR A 10 -9.70 -24.79 -6.12
CA THR A 10 -10.38 -25.94 -6.73
C THR A 10 -11.55 -26.34 -5.87
N THR A 11 -12.74 -26.49 -6.45
CA THR A 11 -13.92 -27.00 -5.73
C THR A 11 -13.76 -28.50 -5.44
N ALA A 12 -14.59 -29.03 -4.53
CA ALA A 12 -14.56 -30.45 -4.14
C ALA A 12 -14.78 -31.44 -5.32
N ASP A 13 -15.33 -30.98 -6.45
CA ASP A 13 -15.52 -31.76 -7.69
C ASP A 13 -14.39 -31.59 -8.72
N GLY A 14 -13.33 -30.86 -8.40
CA GLY A 14 -12.16 -30.70 -9.29
C GLY A 14 -12.32 -29.62 -10.37
N GLU A 15 -13.41 -28.84 -10.35
CA GLU A 15 -13.55 -27.65 -11.19
C GLU A 15 -12.87 -26.44 -10.55
N GLU A 16 -12.13 -25.68 -11.37
CA GLU A 16 -11.50 -24.42 -10.99
C GLU A 16 -12.59 -23.41 -10.62
N SER A 17 -12.69 -23.03 -9.34
CA SER A 17 -13.59 -21.97 -8.89
C SER A 17 -13.03 -20.63 -9.35
N GLN A 18 -13.79 -19.96 -10.23
CA GLN A 18 -13.48 -18.58 -10.63
C GLN A 18 -13.81 -17.56 -9.52
N LEU A 19 -14.49 -18.00 -8.46
CA LEU A 19 -14.97 -17.14 -7.37
C LEU A 19 -13.89 -16.85 -6.32
N THR A 20 -12.98 -17.80 -6.04
CA THR A 20 -12.00 -17.65 -4.96
C THR A 20 -10.59 -17.97 -5.46
N TYR A 21 -9.63 -17.09 -5.19
CA TYR A 21 -8.21 -17.38 -5.39
C TYR A 21 -7.60 -17.81 -4.07
N GLU A 22 -6.82 -18.88 -4.07
CA GLU A 22 -6.14 -19.33 -2.87
C GLU A 22 -5.02 -18.34 -2.55
N ALA A 23 -5.14 -17.66 -1.41
CA ALA A 23 -4.10 -16.76 -0.91
C ALA A 23 -2.89 -17.61 -0.53
N ILE A 24 -1.86 -17.65 -1.38
CA ILE A 24 -0.59 -18.27 -1.00
C ILE A 24 -0.09 -17.58 0.27
N THR A 25 0.01 -18.36 1.36
CA THR A 25 0.52 -17.91 2.67
C THR A 25 1.88 -17.25 2.51
N GLU A 26 1.91 -15.92 2.45
CA GLU A 26 3.15 -15.16 2.48
C GLU A 26 3.79 -15.30 3.87
N SER A 27 5.12 -15.37 3.92
CA SER A 27 5.83 -15.34 5.20
C SER A 27 5.47 -14.05 5.95
N PRO A 28 5.02 -14.11 7.21
CA PRO A 28 4.54 -12.95 7.96
C PRO A 28 5.62 -11.87 8.09
N LEU A 29 6.90 -12.27 8.10
CA LEU A 29 8.04 -11.35 8.16
C LEU A 29 8.21 -10.52 6.88
N LYS A 30 7.98 -11.10 5.70
CA LYS A 30 8.03 -10.38 4.41
C LYS A 30 6.88 -9.38 4.29
N ARG A 31 5.67 -9.78 4.71
CA ARG A 31 4.50 -8.89 4.79
C ARG A 31 4.80 -7.72 5.75
N TRP A 32 5.30 -8.02 6.94
CA TRP A 32 5.64 -6.98 7.92
C TRP A 32 6.71 -6.01 7.40
N LEU A 33 7.82 -6.51 6.85
CA LEU A 33 8.92 -5.67 6.36
C LEU A 33 8.52 -4.79 5.17
N LEU A 34 7.70 -5.31 4.25
CA LEU A 34 7.34 -4.57 3.04
C LEU A 34 6.14 -3.64 3.28
N LEU A 35 5.21 -4.03 4.16
CA LEU A 35 3.85 -3.50 4.19
C LEU A 35 3.39 -3.01 5.56
N ASP A 36 3.40 -3.86 6.59
CA ASP A 36 2.75 -3.52 7.88
C ASP A 36 3.65 -2.67 8.80
N GLY A 37 4.98 -2.80 8.70
CA GLY A 37 5.91 -2.20 9.65
C GLY A 37 5.93 -0.66 9.59
N HIS A 38 6.04 -0.04 10.78
CA HIS A 38 6.29 1.40 10.90
C HIS A 38 7.54 1.79 10.09
N ARG A 39 7.39 2.72 9.15
CA ARG A 39 8.44 3.07 8.18
C ARG A 39 9.72 3.57 8.84
N VAL A 40 9.58 4.28 9.96
CA VAL A 40 10.72 4.74 10.77
C VAL A 40 11.43 3.58 11.44
N ALA A 41 10.70 2.55 11.90
CA ALA A 41 11.30 1.36 12.47
C ALA A 41 12.06 0.54 11.41
N ILE A 42 11.49 0.40 10.20
CA ILE A 42 12.17 -0.26 9.07
C ILE A 42 13.42 0.52 8.67
N ALA A 43 13.32 1.85 8.55
CA ALA A 43 14.48 2.70 8.29
C ALA A 43 15.54 2.53 9.39
N GLY A 44 15.14 2.50 10.66
CA GLY A 44 16.01 2.23 11.80
C GLY A 44 16.67 0.86 11.75
N LEU A 45 15.96 -0.17 11.30
CA LEU A 45 16.50 -1.52 11.11
C LEU A 45 17.51 -1.58 9.96
N LEU A 46 17.23 -0.91 8.84
CA LEU A 46 18.17 -0.77 7.72
C LEU A 46 19.42 0.00 8.15
N THR A 47 19.25 1.08 8.90
CA THR A 47 20.31 1.89 9.53
C THR A 47 21.16 1.04 10.48
N LEU A 48 20.55 0.23 11.33
CA LEU A 48 21.25 -0.67 12.25
C LEU A 48 21.99 -1.78 11.49
N GLY A 49 21.38 -2.34 10.44
CA GLY A 49 22.02 -3.30 9.54
C GLY A 49 23.25 -2.72 8.86
N LEU A 50 23.17 -1.47 8.37
CA LEU A 50 24.32 -0.76 7.82
C LEU A 50 25.41 -0.52 8.87
N TYR A 51 25.04 -0.11 10.08
CA TYR A 51 25.98 0.05 11.19
C TYR A 51 26.73 -1.26 11.47
N ALA A 52 25.99 -2.37 11.61
CA ALA A 52 26.54 -3.69 11.85
C ALA A 52 27.44 -4.15 10.69
N ALA A 53 27.08 -3.85 9.44
CA ALA A 53 27.90 -4.15 8.27
C ALA A 53 29.23 -3.40 8.30
N VAL A 54 29.23 -2.10 8.66
CA VAL A 54 30.47 -1.32 8.80
C VAL A 54 31.35 -1.88 9.92
N VAL A 55 30.77 -2.25 11.05
CA VAL A 55 31.50 -2.91 12.16
C VAL A 55 32.08 -4.25 11.71
N ALA A 56 31.33 -5.07 10.97
CA ALA A 56 31.81 -6.35 10.44
C ALA A 56 32.97 -6.16 9.46
N LEU A 57 32.91 -5.16 8.57
CA LEU A 57 34.02 -4.82 7.67
C LEU A 57 35.27 -4.38 8.44
N TYR A 58 35.11 -3.64 9.54
CA TYR A 58 36.23 -3.30 10.41
C TYR A 58 36.84 -4.55 11.07
N VAL A 59 36.03 -5.43 11.64
CA VAL A 59 36.49 -6.68 12.27
C VAL A 59 37.21 -7.58 11.26
N ALA A 60 36.78 -7.58 10.00
CA ALA A 60 37.43 -8.28 8.90
C ALA A 60 38.74 -7.61 8.42
N GLY A 61 39.12 -6.45 8.98
CA GLY A 61 40.31 -5.70 8.60
C GLY A 61 40.19 -4.92 7.28
N LEU A 62 38.97 -4.79 6.74
CA LEU A 62 38.70 -4.16 5.45
C LEU A 62 38.38 -2.66 5.55
N PHE A 63 38.13 -2.15 6.76
CA PHE A 63 37.78 -0.75 7.01
C PHE A 63 38.83 -0.07 7.91
N PRO A 64 39.85 0.61 7.36
CA PRO A 64 40.96 1.16 8.13
C PRO A 64 40.56 2.49 8.81
N ILE A 65 39.80 2.42 9.91
CA ILE A 65 39.35 3.60 10.67
C ILE A 65 40.49 4.48 11.21
N GLY A 66 41.69 3.93 11.41
CA GLY A 66 42.87 4.69 11.83
C GLY A 66 43.45 5.59 10.72
N ASN A 67 43.08 5.35 9.46
CA ASN A 67 43.47 6.20 8.34
C ASN A 67 42.43 7.29 8.13
N ALA A 68 42.67 8.45 8.75
CA ALA A 68 41.80 9.62 8.62
C ALA A 68 41.58 10.03 7.15
N GLY A 69 42.58 9.88 6.28
CA GLY A 69 42.47 10.21 4.85
C GLY A 69 41.46 9.32 4.11
N THR A 70 41.44 8.02 4.40
CA THR A 70 40.48 7.08 3.81
C THR A 70 39.05 7.39 4.26
N VAL A 71 38.84 7.60 5.57
CA VAL A 71 37.50 7.86 6.11
C VAL A 71 36.96 9.22 5.66
N THR A 72 37.79 10.26 5.66
CA THR A 72 37.39 11.59 5.16
C THR A 72 37.08 11.56 3.67
N THR A 73 37.82 10.79 2.87
CA THR A 73 37.51 10.62 1.45
C THR A 73 36.15 9.94 1.25
N LEU A 74 35.89 8.84 1.99
CA LEU A 74 34.59 8.17 1.96
C LEU A 74 33.45 9.12 2.35
N TYR A 75 33.61 9.86 3.45
CA TYR A 75 32.61 10.84 3.89
C TYR A 75 32.42 11.95 2.86
N GLY A 76 33.49 12.48 2.28
CA GLY A 76 33.43 13.50 1.24
C GLY A 76 32.64 13.02 0.03
N SER A 77 32.88 11.79 -0.43
CA SER A 77 32.11 11.18 -1.52
C SER A 77 30.63 10.99 -1.16
N LEU A 78 30.34 10.49 0.05
CA LEU A 78 28.97 10.25 0.50
C LEU A 78 28.18 11.55 0.69
N VAL A 79 28.76 12.53 1.39
CA VAL A 79 28.14 13.85 1.60
C VAL A 79 27.95 14.55 0.25
N GLY A 80 28.97 14.49 -0.62
CA GLY A 80 28.90 15.03 -1.98
C GLY A 80 27.79 14.39 -2.82
N GLY A 81 27.53 13.09 -2.67
CA GLY A 81 26.43 12.38 -3.33
C GLY A 81 25.05 12.61 -2.70
N THR A 82 25.00 12.97 -1.41
CA THR A 82 23.74 13.16 -0.67
C THR A 82 22.98 14.40 -1.15
N LEU A 83 23.67 15.51 -1.47
CA LEU A 83 23.05 16.74 -1.93
C LEU A 83 22.27 16.57 -3.26
N PRO A 84 22.88 16.07 -4.36
CA PRO A 84 22.16 15.79 -5.61
C PRO A 84 21.00 14.81 -5.41
N PHE A 85 21.21 13.79 -4.57
CA PHE A 85 20.17 12.81 -4.29
C PHE A 85 18.94 13.44 -3.62
N ILE A 86 19.12 14.17 -2.51
CA ILE A 86 18.02 14.89 -1.85
C ILE A 86 17.35 15.86 -2.83
N THR A 87 18.12 16.55 -3.66
CA THR A 87 17.61 17.48 -4.67
C THR A 87 16.71 16.78 -5.68
N ILE A 88 17.14 15.64 -6.24
CA ILE A 88 16.33 14.85 -7.20
C ILE A 88 15.05 14.37 -6.53
N VAL A 89 15.14 13.83 -5.31
CA VAL A 89 13.97 13.31 -4.60
C VAL A 89 12.97 14.41 -4.30
N LEU A 90 13.44 15.57 -3.83
CA LEU A 90 12.59 16.73 -3.59
C LEU A 90 11.96 17.23 -4.89
N ALA A 91 12.72 17.28 -5.99
CA ALA A 91 12.21 17.70 -7.29
C ALA A 91 11.12 16.77 -7.82
N ILE A 92 11.30 15.44 -7.69
CA ILE A 92 10.26 14.47 -8.06
C ILE A 92 9.01 14.68 -7.20
N ASN A 93 9.17 14.85 -5.88
CA ASN A 93 8.03 15.08 -5.01
C ASN A 93 7.30 16.40 -5.33
N GLN A 94 8.05 17.45 -5.67
CA GLN A 94 7.49 18.73 -6.09
C GLN A 94 6.76 18.63 -7.44
N LEU A 95 7.26 17.83 -8.37
CA LEU A 95 6.59 17.57 -9.65
C LEU A 95 5.25 16.88 -9.42
N VAL A 96 5.22 15.82 -8.60
CA VAL A 96 3.98 15.11 -8.25
C VAL A 96 2.99 16.05 -7.56
N LEU A 97 3.44 16.85 -6.59
CA LEU A 97 2.58 17.79 -5.88
C LEU A 97 2.04 18.90 -6.82
N SER A 98 2.85 19.36 -7.77
CA SER A 98 2.44 20.35 -8.76
C SER A 98 1.35 19.84 -9.70
N GLN A 99 1.27 18.53 -9.93
CA GLN A 99 0.17 17.93 -10.71
C GLN A 99 -1.15 17.90 -9.92
N GLU A 100 -1.10 17.90 -8.58
CA GLU A 100 -2.29 17.90 -7.74
C GLU A 100 -2.87 19.29 -7.49
N LEU A 101 -2.03 20.33 -7.54
CA LEU A 101 -2.44 21.73 -7.34
C LEU A 101 -3.03 22.35 -8.63
N GLY A 102 -3.86 21.59 -9.36
CA GLY A 102 -4.39 21.92 -10.69
C GLY A 102 -5.05 23.31 -10.81
N TRP A 103 -5.54 23.65 -12.00
CA TRP A 103 -6.20 24.94 -12.22
C TRP A 103 -7.63 24.92 -11.68
N THR A 104 -8.16 26.07 -11.22
CA THR A 104 -9.51 26.18 -10.62
C THR A 104 -10.63 25.45 -11.38
N PRO A 105 -10.70 25.47 -12.74
CA PRO A 105 -11.73 24.72 -13.47
C PRO A 105 -11.63 23.20 -13.29
N GLU A 106 -10.41 22.67 -13.25
CA GLU A 106 -10.14 21.24 -13.04
C GLU A 106 -10.47 20.82 -11.60
N LEU A 107 -10.14 21.66 -10.62
CA LEU A 107 -10.55 21.43 -9.23
C LEU A 107 -12.08 21.42 -9.08
N ARG A 108 -12.78 22.34 -9.75
CA ARG A 108 -14.25 22.37 -9.74
C ARG A 108 -14.82 21.08 -10.32
N SER A 109 -14.35 20.65 -11.50
CA SER A 109 -14.83 19.41 -12.13
C SER A 109 -14.55 18.17 -11.28
N ARG A 110 -13.36 18.07 -10.66
CA ARG A 110 -13.05 16.98 -9.72
C ARG A 110 -13.97 17.00 -8.50
N PHE A 111 -14.24 18.18 -7.95
CA PHE A 111 -15.13 18.33 -6.80
C PHE A 111 -16.58 17.96 -7.14
N GLU A 112 -17.09 18.42 -8.28
CA GLU A 112 -18.44 18.09 -8.76
C GLU A 112 -18.58 16.58 -8.99
N GLY A 113 -17.61 15.93 -9.64
CA GLY A 113 -17.62 14.47 -9.83
C GLY A 113 -17.54 13.67 -8.52
N MET A 114 -16.84 14.18 -7.51
CA MET A 114 -16.83 13.54 -6.18
C MET A 114 -18.19 13.67 -5.47
N ILE A 115 -18.89 14.79 -5.62
CA ILE A 115 -20.25 14.96 -5.08
C ILE A 115 -21.24 14.07 -5.81
N GLU A 116 -21.15 13.99 -7.14
CA GLU A 116 -21.98 13.08 -7.94
C GLU A 116 -21.78 11.64 -7.49
N PHE A 117 -20.52 11.20 -7.36
CA PHE A 117 -20.20 9.87 -6.85
C PHE A 117 -20.72 9.61 -5.42
N GLN A 118 -20.63 10.59 -4.52
CA GLN A 118 -21.22 10.47 -3.18
C GLN A 118 -22.74 10.33 -3.22
N ARG A 119 -23.42 11.08 -4.09
CA ARG A 119 -24.87 11.01 -4.26
C ARG A 119 -25.32 9.68 -4.86
N ASP A 120 -24.60 9.19 -5.86
CA ASP A 120 -24.92 7.89 -6.48
C ASP A 120 -24.84 6.76 -5.43
N VAL A 121 -23.87 6.84 -4.51
CA VAL A 121 -23.77 5.93 -3.36
C VAL A 121 -24.90 6.16 -2.35
N GLU A 122 -25.21 7.42 -1.99
CA GLU A 122 -26.30 7.78 -1.06
C GLU A 122 -27.66 7.26 -1.55
N ASP A 123 -27.96 7.45 -2.84
CA ASP A 123 -29.21 7.02 -3.48
C ASP A 123 -29.34 5.49 -3.44
N LEU A 124 -28.26 4.76 -3.70
CA LEU A 124 -28.27 3.29 -3.75
C LEU A 124 -28.22 2.62 -2.37
N THR A 125 -27.60 3.27 -1.39
CA THR A 125 -27.49 2.75 -0.02
C THR A 125 -28.61 3.24 0.89
N GLU A 126 -29.51 4.08 0.38
CA GLU A 126 -30.53 4.84 1.13
C GLU A 126 -29.93 5.56 2.35
N SER A 127 -28.64 5.88 2.29
CA SER A 127 -27.92 6.53 3.37
C SER A 127 -28.05 8.05 3.24
N GLY A 128 -28.28 8.74 4.37
CA GLY A 128 -28.57 10.17 4.37
C GLY A 128 -27.43 11.03 3.81
N VAL A 129 -26.43 11.34 4.65
CA VAL A 129 -25.24 12.08 4.21
C VAL A 129 -24.04 11.17 4.42
N SER A 130 -23.27 10.97 3.36
CA SER A 130 -22.07 10.14 3.36
C SER A 130 -21.06 10.59 4.42
N PRO A 131 -20.36 9.65 5.08
CA PRO A 131 -19.28 9.98 5.99
C PRO A 131 -18.19 10.84 5.33
N SER A 132 -17.62 11.78 6.07
CA SER A 132 -16.53 12.65 5.58
C SER A 132 -15.17 11.97 5.55
N SER A 133 -15.00 10.84 6.25
CA SER A 133 -13.76 10.08 6.25
C SER A 133 -13.77 9.04 5.12
N PRO A 134 -12.68 8.92 4.33
CA PRO A 134 -12.62 7.94 3.25
C PRO A 134 -12.78 6.49 3.70
N ALA A 135 -12.31 6.14 4.90
CA ALA A 135 -12.43 4.80 5.47
C ALA A 135 -13.89 4.47 5.80
N ALA A 136 -14.58 5.37 6.52
CA ALA A 136 -15.99 5.18 6.84
C ALA A 136 -16.90 5.21 5.59
N PHE A 137 -16.57 6.05 4.60
CA PHE A 137 -17.30 6.05 3.33
C PHE A 137 -17.15 4.72 2.58
N LEU A 138 -15.96 4.11 2.62
CA LEU A 138 -15.75 2.80 2.01
C LEU A 138 -16.49 1.69 2.76
N ASP A 139 -16.50 1.75 4.09
CA ASP A 139 -17.23 0.82 4.95
C ASP A 139 -18.74 0.81 4.65
N VAL A 140 -19.34 1.99 4.43
CA VAL A 140 -20.75 2.10 3.98
C VAL A 140 -21.00 1.31 2.69
N ILE A 141 -20.09 1.42 1.71
CA ILE A 141 -20.24 0.70 0.44
C ILE A 141 -20.05 -0.80 0.63
N VAL A 142 -19.09 -1.22 1.46
CA VAL A 142 -18.85 -2.64 1.77
C VAL A 142 -20.07 -3.25 2.46
N ALA A 143 -20.60 -2.59 3.49
CA ALA A 143 -21.79 -3.02 4.21
C ALA A 143 -23.01 -3.13 3.29
N ALA A 144 -23.24 -2.13 2.43
CA ALA A 144 -24.32 -2.18 1.46
C ALA A 144 -24.14 -3.31 0.41
N THR A 145 -22.89 -3.57 0.00
CA THR A 145 -22.58 -4.68 -0.92
C THR A 145 -22.91 -6.03 -0.29
N ALA A 146 -22.57 -6.23 0.99
CA ALA A 146 -22.90 -7.44 1.73
C ALA A 146 -24.42 -7.61 1.91
N ASP A 147 -25.13 -6.55 2.36
CA ASP A 147 -26.59 -6.56 2.50
C ASP A 147 -27.31 -6.88 1.18
N ARG A 148 -26.81 -6.34 0.06
CA ARG A 148 -27.42 -6.63 -1.25
C ARG A 148 -27.15 -8.05 -1.73
N ALA A 149 -25.99 -8.60 -1.38
CA ALA A 149 -25.66 -10.00 -1.66
C ALA A 149 -26.54 -10.97 -0.86
N GLU A 150 -26.80 -10.69 0.42
CA GLU A 150 -27.66 -11.52 1.29
C GLU A 150 -29.08 -11.69 0.72
N ARG A 151 -29.57 -10.72 -0.07
CA ARG A 151 -30.89 -10.77 -0.72
C ARG A 151 -30.93 -11.61 -2.00
N LEU A 152 -29.80 -12.02 -2.57
CA LEU A 152 -29.77 -12.78 -3.83
C LEU A 152 -30.44 -14.16 -3.75
N PRO A 153 -30.27 -14.96 -2.67
CA PRO A 153 -30.92 -16.27 -2.57
C PRO A 153 -32.45 -16.17 -2.55
N ASP A 154 -33.00 -15.12 -1.94
CA ASP A 154 -34.45 -14.86 -1.89
C ASP A 154 -35.01 -14.37 -3.23
N ALA A 155 -34.17 -13.80 -4.08
CA ALA A 155 -34.54 -13.33 -5.42
C ALA A 155 -34.57 -14.44 -6.48
N LEU A 156 -34.09 -15.65 -6.14
CA LEU A 156 -34.11 -16.80 -7.03
C LEU A 156 -35.51 -17.38 -7.21
N ALA A 157 -35.84 -17.74 -8.44
CA ALA A 157 -37.07 -18.43 -8.78
C ALA A 157 -37.18 -19.76 -8.03
N SER A 158 -38.40 -20.13 -7.63
CA SER A 158 -38.64 -21.38 -6.90
C SER A 158 -38.24 -22.64 -7.67
N ASP A 159 -38.21 -22.57 -9.01
CA ASP A 159 -37.77 -23.63 -9.92
C ASP A 159 -36.33 -23.46 -10.42
N ALA A 160 -35.59 -22.47 -9.91
CA ALA A 160 -34.16 -22.35 -10.16
C ALA A 160 -33.45 -23.65 -9.74
N GLY A 161 -32.64 -24.21 -10.63
CA GLY A 161 -31.96 -25.47 -10.40
C GLY A 161 -31.03 -25.45 -9.17
N ASP A 162 -30.94 -26.57 -8.47
CA ASP A 162 -30.15 -26.72 -7.23
C ASP A 162 -28.66 -26.36 -7.39
N GLU A 163 -28.13 -26.42 -8.60
CA GLU A 163 -26.76 -26.01 -8.91
C GLU A 163 -26.59 -24.49 -8.90
N LYS A 164 -27.47 -23.74 -9.58
CA LYS A 164 -27.46 -22.26 -9.59
C LYS A 164 -27.62 -21.71 -8.17
N ARG A 165 -28.56 -22.29 -7.40
CA ARG A 165 -28.81 -21.89 -6.00
C ARG A 165 -27.57 -22.08 -5.12
N ARG A 166 -26.92 -23.24 -5.20
CA ARG A 166 -25.67 -23.50 -4.45
C ARG A 166 -24.54 -22.56 -4.86
N GLU A 167 -24.42 -22.20 -6.14
CA GLU A 167 -23.39 -21.25 -6.57
C GLU A 167 -23.63 -19.85 -6.03
N ILE A 168 -24.87 -19.37 -6.03
CA ILE A 168 -25.20 -18.07 -5.42
C ILE A 168 -24.93 -18.10 -3.91
N GLU A 169 -25.35 -19.14 -3.20
CA GLU A 169 -25.06 -19.29 -1.77
C GLU A 169 -23.55 -19.25 -1.48
N ARG A 170 -22.73 -19.92 -2.31
CA ARG A 170 -21.25 -19.85 -2.21
C ARG A 170 -20.71 -18.45 -2.48
N PHE A 171 -21.24 -17.77 -3.50
CA PHE A 171 -20.85 -16.42 -3.85
C PHE A 171 -21.17 -15.42 -2.73
N VAL A 172 -22.39 -15.50 -2.16
CA VAL A 172 -22.84 -14.63 -1.07
C VAL A 172 -21.97 -14.86 0.17
N ALA A 173 -21.77 -16.12 0.59
CA ALA A 173 -20.96 -16.43 1.76
C ALA A 173 -19.49 -15.95 1.62
N ALA A 174 -18.92 -16.03 0.42
CA ALA A 174 -17.57 -15.52 0.15
C ALA A 174 -17.53 -13.99 0.23
N LEU A 175 -18.51 -13.31 -0.37
CA LEU A 175 -18.60 -11.85 -0.38
C LEU A 175 -18.87 -11.28 1.03
N GLU A 176 -19.73 -11.91 1.83
CA GLU A 176 -19.98 -11.56 3.24
C GLU A 176 -18.72 -11.72 4.09
N SER A 177 -18.06 -12.89 4.01
CA SER A 177 -16.83 -13.14 4.78
C SER A 177 -15.72 -12.15 4.44
N ASP A 178 -15.57 -11.79 3.17
CA ASP A 178 -14.63 -10.75 2.75
C ASP A 178 -15.08 -9.37 3.24
N GLY A 179 -16.39 -9.07 3.19
CA GLY A 179 -16.98 -7.82 3.65
C GLY A 179 -16.77 -7.57 5.13
N GLU A 180 -17.06 -8.56 5.98
CA GLU A 180 -16.81 -8.52 7.43
C GLU A 180 -15.33 -8.27 7.73
N THR A 181 -14.43 -8.99 7.06
CA THR A 181 -12.99 -8.81 7.24
C THR A 181 -12.53 -7.39 6.89
N VAL A 182 -13.11 -6.80 5.84
CA VAL A 182 -12.80 -5.42 5.44
C VAL A 182 -13.40 -4.42 6.43
N SER A 183 -14.64 -4.63 6.87
CA SER A 183 -15.33 -3.74 7.82
C SER A 183 -14.64 -3.71 9.18
N ASP A 184 -14.34 -4.87 9.76
CA ASP A 184 -13.58 -5.00 11.01
C ASP A 184 -12.22 -4.28 10.93
N ALA A 185 -11.55 -4.41 9.78
CA ALA A 185 -10.25 -3.80 9.56
C ALA A 185 -10.34 -2.29 9.24
N LEU A 186 -11.53 -1.73 8.99
CA LEU A 186 -11.77 -0.30 8.78
C LEU A 186 -12.27 0.41 10.05
N GLU A 187 -12.97 -0.29 10.96
CA GLU A 187 -13.56 0.27 12.17
C GLU A 187 -12.53 0.96 13.08
N ASP A 188 -11.37 0.32 13.28
CA ASP A 188 -10.27 0.83 14.12
C ASP A 188 -9.19 1.60 13.34
N ALA A 189 -9.34 1.73 12.02
CA ALA A 189 -8.24 2.16 11.17
C ALA A 189 -8.12 3.68 11.05
N GLU A 190 -7.02 4.24 11.56
CA GLU A 190 -6.70 5.64 11.31
C GLU A 190 -6.30 5.87 9.85
N PHE A 191 -6.88 6.89 9.21
CA PHE A 191 -6.55 7.26 7.84
C PHE A 191 -5.05 7.60 7.70
N GLY A 192 -4.39 7.03 6.68
CA GLY A 192 -2.94 7.16 6.46
C GLY A 192 -2.11 6.03 7.06
N THR A 193 -2.72 5.11 7.82
CA THR A 193 -2.06 3.89 8.30
C THR A 193 -2.06 2.77 7.25
N PHE A 194 -1.11 1.83 7.38
CA PHE A 194 -1.12 0.66 6.49
C PHE A 194 -2.38 -0.17 6.68
N GLU A 195 -2.85 -0.29 7.90
CA GLU A 195 -3.98 -1.12 8.30
C GLU A 195 -5.22 -0.76 7.48
N ALA A 196 -5.54 0.55 7.44
CA ALA A 196 -6.58 1.11 6.60
C ALA A 196 -6.39 0.79 5.11
N LEU A 197 -5.15 0.80 4.60
CA LEU A 197 -4.88 0.43 3.21
C LEU A 197 -4.96 -1.09 2.99
N SER A 198 -4.54 -1.89 3.95
CA SER A 198 -4.44 -3.34 3.84
C SER A 198 -5.81 -4.01 3.87
N ALA A 199 -6.73 -3.48 4.68
CA ALA A 199 -8.15 -3.79 4.66
C ALA A 199 -8.69 -3.67 3.22
N VAL A 200 -8.31 -2.59 2.56
CA VAL A 200 -8.82 -2.21 1.24
C VAL A 200 -8.11 -2.93 0.08
N LEU A 201 -6.85 -3.32 0.25
CA LEU A 201 -6.02 -3.93 -0.80
C LEU A 201 -5.98 -5.47 -0.74
N GLY A 202 -6.48 -6.09 0.33
CA GLY A 202 -6.30 -7.53 0.59
C GLY A 202 -7.22 -8.46 -0.20
N HIS A 203 -8.44 -8.03 -0.54
CA HIS A 203 -9.50 -8.93 -1.01
C HIS A 203 -9.95 -8.55 -2.43
N HIS A 204 -9.87 -9.52 -3.35
CA HIS A 204 -9.89 -9.28 -4.80
C HIS A 204 -11.31 -9.27 -5.37
N GLN A 205 -11.89 -8.08 -5.55
CA GLN A 205 -13.29 -7.95 -5.95
C GLN A 205 -13.57 -7.92 -7.46
N GLY A 206 -12.53 -7.89 -8.31
CA GLY A 206 -12.74 -8.00 -9.76
C GLY A 206 -13.53 -9.26 -10.11
N ASN A 207 -13.31 -10.34 -9.35
CA ASN A 207 -14.04 -11.60 -9.50
C ASN A 207 -15.51 -11.48 -9.10
N TYR A 208 -15.83 -10.77 -8.02
CA TYR A 208 -17.23 -10.58 -7.60
C TYR A 208 -18.01 -9.78 -8.64
N TYR A 209 -17.42 -8.71 -9.17
CA TYR A 209 -18.04 -7.92 -10.24
C TYR A 209 -18.26 -8.74 -11.51
N HIS A 210 -17.29 -9.58 -11.89
CA HIS A 210 -17.43 -10.49 -13.02
C HIS A 210 -18.48 -11.55 -12.79
N ALA A 211 -18.45 -12.24 -11.65
CA ALA A 211 -19.40 -13.28 -11.30
C ALA A 211 -20.84 -12.76 -11.29
N ALA A 212 -21.10 -11.61 -10.64
CA ALA A 212 -22.41 -10.98 -10.63
C ALA A 212 -22.88 -10.61 -12.06
N ARG A 213 -22.00 -10.11 -12.91
CA ARG A 213 -22.31 -9.85 -14.33
C ARG A 213 -22.57 -11.13 -15.13
N THR A 214 -21.87 -12.22 -14.84
CA THR A 214 -22.11 -13.52 -15.45
C THR A 214 -23.48 -14.06 -15.03
N PHE A 215 -23.84 -13.98 -13.75
CA PHE A 215 -25.17 -14.37 -13.28
C PHE A 215 -26.27 -13.58 -14.01
N ARG A 216 -26.08 -12.27 -14.20
CA ARG A 216 -27.05 -11.44 -14.91
C ARG A 216 -27.20 -11.81 -16.38
N GLU A 217 -26.11 -12.18 -17.05
CA GLU A 217 -26.14 -12.49 -18.48
C GLU A 217 -26.58 -13.93 -18.77
N GLU A 218 -26.10 -14.89 -17.98
CA GLU A 218 -26.30 -16.32 -18.24
C GLU A 218 -27.50 -16.89 -17.50
N TRP A 219 -27.86 -16.34 -16.34
CA TRP A 219 -28.88 -16.90 -15.43
C TRP A 219 -30.05 -15.95 -15.17
N ASP A 220 -30.31 -15.01 -16.08
CA ASP A 220 -31.45 -14.09 -16.03
C ASP A 220 -32.79 -14.82 -15.76
N ASP A 221 -32.95 -15.99 -16.37
CA ASP A 221 -34.12 -16.86 -16.23
C ASP A 221 -34.28 -17.53 -14.86
N ALA A 222 -33.24 -17.48 -14.02
CA ALA A 222 -33.23 -18.10 -12.69
C ALA A 222 -33.67 -17.16 -11.56
N PHE A 223 -33.85 -15.87 -11.84
CA PHE A 223 -34.28 -14.87 -10.87
C PHE A 223 -35.75 -14.50 -11.09
N ASP A 224 -36.52 -14.46 -9.99
CA ASP A 224 -37.86 -13.85 -10.00
C ASP A 224 -37.77 -12.32 -10.07
N GLU A 225 -36.72 -11.74 -9.46
CA GLU A 225 -36.43 -10.31 -9.45
C GLU A 225 -34.92 -10.05 -9.66
N LEU A 226 -34.58 -9.21 -10.63
CA LEU A 226 -33.19 -8.87 -10.95
C LEU A 226 -32.65 -7.68 -10.16
N THR A 227 -33.53 -6.87 -9.56
CA THR A 227 -33.18 -5.64 -8.85
C THR A 227 -32.05 -5.85 -7.81
N PRO A 228 -32.05 -6.94 -7.00
CA PRO A 228 -30.94 -7.25 -6.10
C PRO A 228 -29.60 -7.47 -6.78
N LEU A 229 -29.59 -8.16 -7.92
CA LEU A 229 -28.39 -8.43 -8.67
C LEU A 229 -27.87 -7.18 -9.39
N GLU A 230 -28.76 -6.36 -9.95
CA GLU A 230 -28.38 -5.12 -10.66
C GLU A 230 -27.76 -4.10 -9.70
N GLU A 231 -28.38 -3.87 -8.55
CA GLU A 231 -27.85 -2.96 -7.53
C GLU A 231 -26.53 -3.49 -6.93
N LEU A 232 -26.39 -4.81 -6.76
CA LEU A 232 -25.11 -5.38 -6.34
C LEU A 232 -23.99 -5.11 -7.35
N ILE A 233 -24.26 -5.26 -8.65
CA ILE A 233 -23.28 -4.95 -9.70
C ILE A 233 -22.87 -3.48 -9.65
N GLU A 234 -23.82 -2.58 -9.40
CA GLU A 234 -23.57 -1.15 -9.27
C GLU A 234 -22.73 -0.81 -8.03
N LEU A 235 -23.10 -1.36 -6.86
CA LEU A 235 -22.32 -1.24 -5.61
C LEU A 235 -20.89 -1.75 -5.76
N LEU A 236 -20.69 -2.91 -6.39
CA LEU A 236 -19.36 -3.45 -6.68
C LEU A 236 -18.54 -2.50 -7.59
N GLY A 237 -19.21 -1.80 -8.50
CA GLY A 237 -18.63 -0.74 -9.32
C GLY A 237 -18.19 0.47 -8.49
N PHE A 238 -19.06 0.99 -7.62
CA PHE A 238 -18.73 2.08 -6.71
C PHE A 238 -17.61 1.70 -5.75
N LEU A 239 -17.63 0.47 -5.24
CA LEU A 239 -16.60 -0.05 -4.36
C LEU A 239 -15.24 -0.03 -5.07
N ALA A 240 -15.17 -0.43 -6.35
CA ALA A 240 -13.95 -0.35 -7.15
C ALA A 240 -13.42 1.09 -7.30
N ILE A 241 -14.30 2.06 -7.54
CA ILE A 241 -13.95 3.49 -7.64
C ILE A 241 -13.47 4.01 -6.28
N ALA A 242 -14.21 3.76 -5.20
CA ALA A 242 -13.90 4.21 -3.86
C ALA A 242 -12.53 3.70 -3.39
N ARG A 243 -12.21 2.42 -3.63
CA ARG A 243 -10.90 1.85 -3.31
C ARG A 243 -9.77 2.52 -4.07
N GLN A 244 -9.95 2.78 -5.36
CA GLN A 244 -8.93 3.45 -6.16
C GLN A 244 -8.69 4.88 -5.67
N THR A 245 -9.75 5.59 -5.31
CA THR A 245 -9.66 6.92 -4.68
C THR A 245 -8.92 6.83 -3.34
N PHE A 246 -9.31 5.91 -2.46
CA PHE A 246 -8.66 5.68 -1.17
C PHE A 246 -7.15 5.41 -1.32
N LYS A 247 -6.79 4.49 -2.23
CA LYS A 247 -5.41 4.15 -2.56
C LYS A 247 -4.62 5.35 -3.08
N THR A 248 -5.25 6.17 -3.93
CA THR A 248 -4.61 7.37 -4.48
C THR A 248 -4.30 8.37 -3.36
N LEU A 249 -5.28 8.65 -2.50
CA LEU A 249 -5.10 9.53 -1.34
C LEU A 249 -4.04 8.98 -0.37
N TYR A 250 -3.99 7.66 -0.20
CA TYR A 250 -2.99 6.98 0.62
C TYR A 250 -1.56 7.20 0.10
N VAL A 251 -1.33 6.95 -1.20
CA VAL A 251 -0.01 7.13 -1.82
C VAL A 251 0.42 8.59 -1.75
N GLN A 252 -0.50 9.53 -1.99
CA GLN A 252 -0.23 10.96 -1.84
C GLN A 252 0.17 11.32 -0.40
N HIS A 253 -0.53 10.78 0.60
CA HIS A 253 -0.20 10.97 2.01
C HIS A 253 1.21 10.46 2.33
N GLU A 254 1.55 9.24 1.90
CA GLU A 254 2.88 8.66 2.12
C GLU A 254 4.00 9.47 1.45
N LEU A 255 3.78 10.00 0.25
CA LEU A 255 4.73 10.87 -0.44
C LEU A 255 4.94 12.19 0.31
N ALA A 256 3.87 12.80 0.82
CA ALA A 256 3.96 14.00 1.63
C ALA A 256 4.74 13.76 2.94
N VAL A 257 4.47 12.64 3.63
CA VAL A 257 5.21 12.23 4.83
C VAL A 257 6.67 11.96 4.52
N LEU A 258 6.97 11.24 3.42
CA LEU A 258 8.33 10.97 2.96
C LEU A 258 9.11 12.28 2.74
N SER A 259 8.52 13.24 2.03
CA SER A 259 9.16 14.54 1.78
C SER A 259 9.48 15.27 3.09
N ARG A 260 8.55 15.26 4.05
CA ARG A 260 8.78 15.86 5.37
C ARG A 260 9.91 15.16 6.13
N MET A 261 9.93 13.84 6.11
CA MET A 261 10.97 13.05 6.78
C MET A 261 12.35 13.25 6.14
N LEU A 262 12.42 13.36 4.82
CA LEU A 262 13.67 13.66 4.12
C LEU A 262 14.20 15.05 4.47
N LEU A 263 13.34 16.04 4.71
CA LEU A 263 13.79 17.34 5.22
C LEU A 263 14.32 17.22 6.66
N TYR A 264 13.60 16.52 7.53
CA TYR A 264 13.98 16.34 8.93
C TYR A 264 15.29 15.57 9.12
N VAL A 265 15.58 14.60 8.24
CA VAL A 265 16.79 13.79 8.33
C VAL A 265 17.89 14.32 7.43
N GLY A 266 17.54 14.84 6.24
CA GLY A 266 18.48 15.33 5.23
C GLY A 266 19.31 16.51 5.71
N PHE A 267 18.69 17.51 6.34
CA PHE A 267 19.44 18.69 6.80
C PHE A 267 20.45 18.34 7.92
N PRO A 268 20.08 17.63 9.01
CA PRO A 268 21.05 17.16 10.00
C PRO A 268 22.12 16.26 9.42
N THR A 269 21.79 15.47 8.41
CA THR A 269 22.75 14.60 7.72
C THR A 269 23.82 15.41 7.01
N LEU A 270 23.44 16.48 6.30
CA LEU A 270 24.39 17.34 5.59
C LEU A 270 25.28 18.13 6.55
N VAL A 271 24.67 18.75 7.57
CA VAL A 271 25.40 19.53 8.57
C VAL A 271 26.32 18.62 9.38
N GLY A 272 25.78 17.53 9.92
CA GLY A 272 26.53 16.58 10.73
C GLY A 272 27.61 15.85 9.93
N GLY A 273 27.30 15.41 8.70
CA GLY A 273 28.27 14.80 7.79
C GLY A 273 29.40 15.76 7.42
N GLY A 274 29.08 17.02 7.13
CA GLY A 274 30.08 18.06 6.86
C GLY A 274 30.96 18.40 8.07
N LEU A 275 30.36 18.53 9.27
CA LEU A 275 31.11 18.73 10.51
C LEU A 275 32.01 17.54 10.84
N LEU A 276 31.51 16.31 10.67
CA LEU A 276 32.31 15.09 10.83
C LEU A 276 33.46 15.05 9.84
N LEU A 277 33.22 15.40 8.56
CA LEU A 277 34.28 15.44 7.55
C LEU A 277 35.44 16.35 7.97
N VAL A 278 35.16 17.54 8.49
CA VAL A 278 36.17 18.51 8.93
C VAL A 278 36.84 18.07 10.24
N SER A 279 36.10 17.50 11.17
CA SER A 279 36.59 17.17 12.52
C SER A 279 37.25 15.79 12.62
N TYR A 280 36.98 14.86 11.70
CA TYR A 280 37.44 13.47 11.79
C TYR A 280 38.96 13.32 11.94
N PRO A 281 39.83 14.05 11.22
CA PRO A 281 41.28 13.94 11.41
C PRO A 281 41.72 14.26 12.84
N THR A 282 41.14 15.31 13.43
CA THR A 282 41.41 15.70 14.83
C THR A 282 40.88 14.65 15.80
N ILE A 283 39.69 14.11 15.56
CA ILE A 283 39.10 13.03 16.37
C ILE A 283 39.99 11.78 16.32
N ALA A 284 40.43 11.36 15.12
CA ALA A 284 41.29 10.20 14.94
C ALA A 284 42.65 10.34 15.64
N ALA A 285 43.20 11.56 15.71
CA ALA A 285 44.43 11.83 16.44
C ALA A 285 44.25 11.87 17.97
N THR A 286 43.07 12.30 18.45
CA THR A 286 42.82 12.53 19.89
C THR A 286 42.25 11.29 20.58
N VAL A 287 41.42 10.51 19.89
CA VAL A 287 40.74 9.35 20.46
C VAL A 287 41.65 8.13 20.43
N SER A 288 42.17 7.73 21.59
CA SER A 288 43.03 6.54 21.72
C SER A 288 42.23 5.23 21.76
N SER A 289 40.93 5.27 22.06
CA SER A 289 40.08 4.08 22.12
C SER A 289 39.62 3.68 20.71
N SER A 290 40.11 2.52 20.24
CA SER A 290 39.73 1.97 18.93
C SER A 290 38.23 1.71 18.82
N THR A 291 37.58 1.27 19.91
CA THR A 291 36.14 1.03 19.95
C THR A 291 35.34 2.33 19.81
N LEU A 292 35.77 3.40 20.48
CA LEU A 292 35.12 4.71 20.37
C LEU A 292 35.33 5.30 18.97
N LEU A 293 36.54 5.19 18.42
CA LEU A 293 36.84 5.65 17.06
C LEU A 293 36.01 4.89 16.01
N LEU A 294 35.84 3.57 16.17
CA LEU A 294 34.96 2.76 15.34
C LEU A 294 33.51 3.23 15.45
N ALA A 295 33.01 3.47 16.67
CA ALA A 295 31.64 3.90 16.87
C ALA A 295 31.36 5.25 16.19
N ILE A 296 32.31 6.19 16.26
CA ILE A 296 32.23 7.49 15.55
C ILE A 296 32.30 7.30 14.04
N ALA A 297 33.19 6.43 13.54
CA ALA A 297 33.34 6.16 12.11
C ALA A 297 32.08 5.48 11.52
N ALA A 298 31.59 4.42 12.18
CA ALA A 298 30.37 3.74 11.77
C ALA A 298 29.14 4.63 11.93
N GLY A 299 29.06 5.41 13.01
CA GLY A 299 27.99 6.37 13.25
C GLY A 299 27.95 7.48 12.19
N GLY A 300 29.10 7.98 11.75
CA GLY A 300 29.17 8.97 10.68
C GLY A 300 28.75 8.41 9.32
N VAL A 301 29.15 7.18 8.95
CA VAL A 301 28.63 6.51 7.74
C VAL A 301 27.10 6.44 7.81
N VAL A 302 26.58 5.92 8.91
CA VAL A 302 25.15 5.73 9.09
C VAL A 302 24.38 7.04 9.05
N LEU A 303 24.91 8.10 9.70
CA LEU A 303 24.38 9.46 9.65
C LEU A 303 24.21 9.92 8.21
N VAL A 304 25.25 9.78 7.36
CA VAL A 304 25.21 10.19 5.95
C VAL A 304 24.20 9.37 5.12
N PHE A 305 23.96 8.12 5.50
CA PHE A 305 23.00 7.25 4.82
C PHE A 305 21.55 7.37 5.32
N LEU A 306 21.27 8.08 6.42
CA LEU A 306 19.91 8.14 6.98
C LEU A 306 18.83 8.57 5.96
N PRO A 307 19.03 9.60 5.11
CA PRO A 307 18.02 9.99 4.12
C PRO A 307 17.74 8.88 3.10
N PHE A 308 18.77 8.08 2.76
CA PHE A 308 18.63 6.93 1.86
C PHE A 308 17.84 5.80 2.51
N MET A 309 18.07 5.51 3.80
CA MET A 309 17.33 4.47 4.53
C MET A 309 15.85 4.83 4.67
N VAL A 310 15.56 6.10 4.96
CA VAL A 310 14.19 6.63 4.93
C VAL A 310 13.61 6.48 3.54
N LEU A 311 14.28 6.96 2.48
CA LEU A 311 13.77 6.82 1.12
C LEU A 311 13.46 5.37 0.78
N LEU A 312 14.40 4.46 1.02
CA LEU A 312 14.26 3.05 0.67
C LEU A 312 13.06 2.42 1.38
N SER A 313 12.86 2.71 2.67
CA SER A 313 11.73 2.20 3.47
C SER A 313 10.37 2.61 2.89
N TYR A 314 10.22 3.87 2.47
CA TYR A 314 8.98 4.38 1.88
C TYR A 314 8.83 3.98 0.41
N ALA A 315 9.90 4.04 -0.38
CA ALA A 315 9.88 3.67 -1.80
C ALA A 315 9.53 2.20 -2.01
N LEU A 316 10.08 1.29 -1.19
CA LEU A 316 9.72 -0.12 -1.22
C LEU A 316 8.23 -0.34 -0.94
N ARG A 317 7.64 0.42 -0.02
CA ARG A 317 6.20 0.36 0.27
C ARG A 317 5.38 0.79 -0.93
N ILE A 318 5.65 1.99 -1.46
CA ILE A 318 4.91 2.56 -2.58
C ILE A 318 5.03 1.66 -3.80
N ALA A 319 6.23 1.14 -4.09
CA ALA A 319 6.45 0.18 -5.16
C ALA A 319 5.69 -1.14 -4.92
N THR A 320 5.63 -1.63 -3.68
CA THR A 320 4.86 -2.84 -3.35
C THR A 320 3.37 -2.61 -3.47
N ILE A 321 2.86 -1.46 -3.04
CA ILE A 321 1.45 -1.05 -3.21
C ILE A 321 1.13 -0.98 -4.70
N ALA A 322 1.94 -0.27 -5.49
CA ALA A 322 1.77 -0.17 -6.93
C ALA A 322 1.80 -1.55 -7.62
N ALA A 323 2.74 -2.42 -7.23
CA ALA A 323 2.86 -3.76 -7.79
C ALA A 323 1.69 -4.68 -7.41
N ARG A 324 1.11 -4.55 -6.21
CA ARG A 324 -0.05 -5.34 -5.76
C ARG A 324 -1.36 -4.92 -6.41
N THR A 325 -1.37 -3.80 -7.12
CA THR A 325 -2.60 -3.13 -7.54
C THR A 325 -2.60 -2.79 -9.02
N ALA A 326 -1.84 -3.55 -9.80
CA ALA A 326 -1.89 -3.52 -11.26
C ALA A 326 -3.24 -4.02 -11.81
N ASP A 327 -4.11 -4.54 -10.95
CA ASP A 327 -5.47 -4.95 -11.27
C ASP A 327 -6.35 -3.69 -11.17
N PHE A 328 -6.69 -3.10 -12.33
CA PHE A 328 -7.60 -1.96 -12.43
C PHE A 328 -8.83 -2.36 -13.26
N GLY A 329 -10.02 -2.13 -12.69
CA GLY A 329 -11.30 -2.35 -13.37
C GLY A 329 -11.65 -3.84 -13.56
N PRO A 330 -12.43 -4.19 -14.60
CA PRO A 330 -12.92 -5.54 -14.86
C PRO A 330 -11.83 -6.43 -15.48
N PHE A 331 -10.55 -6.18 -15.22
CA PHE A 331 -9.47 -7.01 -15.76
C PHE A 331 -8.85 -7.80 -14.63
N VAL A 332 -9.08 -9.12 -14.66
CA VAL A 332 -8.39 -10.08 -13.80
C VAL A 332 -7.19 -10.57 -14.60
N PRO A 333 -5.95 -10.17 -14.24
CA PRO A 333 -4.78 -10.60 -14.99
C PRO A 333 -4.61 -12.11 -14.87
N ARG A 334 -4.53 -12.79 -16.02
CA ARG A 334 -4.13 -14.20 -16.08
C ARG A 334 -2.63 -14.28 -15.84
N ALA A 335 -2.21 -15.18 -14.95
CA ALA A 335 -0.80 -15.48 -14.76
C ALA A 335 -0.21 -15.99 -16.08
N SER A 336 0.86 -15.38 -16.58
CA SER A 336 1.70 -16.03 -17.59
C SER A 336 2.68 -16.93 -16.86
N ASN A 337 2.61 -18.24 -17.12
CA ASN A 337 3.60 -19.24 -16.71
C ASN A 337 5.03 -18.77 -16.96
#